data_AF-A0A4Q3YYL1-F1
#
_entry.id   AF-A0A4Q3YYL1-F1
#
_cell.length_a   1.000
_cell.length_b   1.000
_cell.length_c   1.000
_cell.angle_alpha   90.00
_cell.angle_beta   90.00
_cell.angle_gamma   90.00
#
_symmetry.space_group_name_H-M   'P 1'
#
loop_
_entity.id
_entity.type
_entity.pdbx_description
1 polymer ?
#
loop_
_entity_poly.entity_id
_entity_poly.type
_entity_poly.pdbx_seq_one_letter_code
_entity_poly.pdbx_strand_id
1 'polypeptide(L)'
;MRLTLSLLLLLATPLAAQAPDTVSDRLSSFETGVICPPPSVGEAPAPGTVAGTTHLIEEEPPFVSNASRVPAVLGLGFGAKAQARGLGLADVEIEVTHPPMGPDGATRQSFRSRIDAFAPSLTFYQFDFAYELVQGLWQIEATKDGETLYRKTFEVVAPDQMPELARICGFENLLS
;
A
#
# COMPACT_ATOMS: atom_id res chain seq x y z
N MET A 1 -16.91 57.67 -6.47
CA MET A 1 -17.25 56.59 -7.43
C MET A 1 -16.42 55.38 -7.04
N ARG A 2 -17.06 54.35 -6.46
CA ARG A 2 -16.40 53.15 -5.92
C ARG A 2 -16.36 52.09 -7.02
N LEU A 3 -15.17 51.60 -7.38
CA LEU A 3 -15.02 50.33 -8.10
C LEU A 3 -13.95 49.51 -7.37
N THR A 4 -14.38 48.66 -6.46
CA THR A 4 -13.56 47.58 -5.90
C THR A 4 -13.86 46.33 -6.70
N LEU A 5 -12.92 45.94 -7.55
CA LEU A 5 -12.94 44.72 -8.34
C LEU A 5 -12.47 43.56 -7.45
N SER A 6 -13.39 42.71 -6.99
CA SER A 6 -13.05 41.50 -6.23
C SER A 6 -12.60 40.40 -7.20
N LEU A 7 -11.28 40.15 -7.23
CA LEU A 7 -10.68 39.05 -7.96
C LEU A 7 -10.88 37.75 -7.17
N LEU A 8 -11.77 36.88 -7.65
CA LEU A 8 -11.90 35.50 -7.13
C LEU A 8 -10.69 34.69 -7.63
N LEU A 9 -9.72 34.45 -6.76
CA LEU A 9 -8.64 33.47 -7.00
C LEU A 9 -9.23 32.06 -6.80
N LEU A 10 -9.46 31.32 -7.89
CA LEU A 10 -9.69 29.87 -7.82
C LEU A 10 -8.36 29.20 -7.42
N LEU A 11 -8.24 28.82 -6.16
CA LEU A 11 -7.20 27.92 -5.67
C LEU A 11 -7.46 26.52 -6.25
N ALA A 12 -6.82 26.20 -7.37
CA ALA A 12 -6.72 24.82 -7.83
C ALA A 12 -5.82 24.08 -6.83
N THR A 13 -6.43 23.29 -5.94
CA THR A 13 -5.70 22.34 -5.11
C THR A 13 -5.04 21.32 -6.04
N PRO A 14 -3.71 21.18 -6.01
CA PRO A 14 -3.05 20.14 -6.79
C PRO A 14 -3.48 18.79 -6.21
N LEU A 15 -4.30 18.06 -6.97
CA LEU A 15 -4.47 16.63 -6.74
C LEU A 15 -3.09 16.02 -6.99
N ALA A 16 -2.45 15.49 -5.95
CA ALA A 16 -1.15 14.83 -6.09
C ALA A 16 -1.33 13.67 -7.08
N ALA A 17 -0.90 13.89 -8.32
CA ALA A 17 -0.94 12.85 -9.34
C ALA A 17 0.05 11.77 -8.93
N GLN A 18 -0.40 10.51 -8.88
CA GLN A 18 0.49 9.39 -8.60
C GLN A 18 1.55 9.27 -9.68
N ALA A 19 2.78 9.03 -9.23
CA ALA A 19 3.87 8.73 -10.14
C ALA A 19 3.60 7.39 -10.84
N PRO A 20 4.08 7.21 -12.08
CA PRO A 20 3.84 5.97 -12.83
C PRO A 20 4.51 4.78 -12.16
N ASP A 21 3.85 3.62 -12.26
CA ASP A 21 4.39 2.33 -11.83
C ASP A 21 5.74 2.07 -12.49
N THR A 22 6.68 1.48 -11.74
CA THR A 22 8.03 1.17 -12.23
C THR A 22 8.60 -0.04 -11.50
N VAL A 23 9.56 -0.71 -12.12
CA VAL A 23 10.35 -1.82 -11.55
C VAL A 23 11.78 -1.68 -12.05
N SER A 24 12.75 -1.64 -11.14
CA SER A 24 14.18 -1.52 -11.45
C SER A 24 14.79 -2.86 -11.83
N ASP A 25 15.81 -2.84 -12.69
CA ASP A 25 16.63 -4.01 -13.06
C ASP A 25 17.43 -4.58 -11.87
N ARG A 26 17.49 -3.85 -10.75
CA ARG A 26 18.03 -4.33 -9.47
C ARG A 26 17.18 -5.42 -8.82
N LEU A 27 15.98 -5.68 -9.34
CA LEU A 27 15.13 -6.78 -8.92
C LEU A 27 15.27 -7.96 -9.89
N SER A 28 15.36 -9.17 -9.34
CA SER A 28 15.38 -10.42 -10.12
C SER A 28 13.96 -10.95 -10.36
N SER A 29 13.03 -10.67 -9.45
CA SER A 29 11.60 -10.92 -9.59
C SER A 29 10.79 -9.81 -8.91
N PHE A 30 9.58 -9.60 -9.44
CA PHE A 30 8.60 -8.67 -8.88
C PHE A 30 7.19 -9.16 -9.22
N GLU A 31 6.38 -9.38 -8.19
CA GLU A 31 5.00 -9.82 -8.30
C GLU A 31 4.13 -8.99 -7.36
N THR A 32 2.86 -8.79 -7.72
CA THR A 32 1.93 -7.98 -6.95
C THR A 32 0.57 -8.64 -6.89
N GLY A 33 -0.14 -8.46 -5.79
CA GLY A 33 -1.46 -9.04 -5.66
C GLY A 33 -2.13 -8.79 -4.32
N VAL A 34 -3.27 -9.44 -4.19
CA VAL A 34 -4.13 -9.49 -3.00
C VAL A 34 -3.79 -10.75 -2.20
N ILE A 35 -3.81 -10.62 -0.89
CA ILE A 35 -3.40 -11.64 0.08
C ILE A 35 -4.53 -11.81 1.10
N CYS A 36 -4.76 -13.05 1.52
CA CYS A 36 -5.45 -13.34 2.78
C CYS A 36 -4.36 -13.44 3.87
N PRO A 37 -4.11 -12.40 4.66
CA PRO A 37 -2.94 -12.35 5.52
C PRO A 37 -3.00 -13.40 6.63
N PRO A 38 -1.88 -14.07 6.94
CA PRO A 38 -1.82 -15.00 8.06
C PRO A 38 -1.87 -14.23 9.39
N PRO A 39 -2.13 -14.93 10.51
CA PRO A 39 -1.97 -14.33 11.83
C PRO A 39 -0.56 -13.77 12.04
N SER A 40 -0.49 -12.60 12.67
CA SER A 40 0.77 -12.01 13.09
C SER A 40 1.41 -12.80 14.23
N VAL A 41 2.74 -12.98 14.19
CA VAL A 41 3.55 -13.58 15.25
C VAL A 41 4.25 -12.52 16.12
N GLY A 42 4.06 -11.24 15.82
CA GLY A 42 4.65 -10.14 16.57
C GLY A 42 4.53 -8.81 15.84
N GLU A 43 5.13 -7.77 16.40
CA GLU A 43 5.14 -6.44 15.78
C GLU A 43 6.53 -5.83 15.81
N ALA A 44 6.83 -5.00 14.81
CA ALA A 44 8.02 -4.17 14.75
C ALA A 44 7.65 -2.68 14.79
N PRO A 45 8.47 -1.82 15.42
CA PRO A 45 8.24 -0.37 15.41
C PRO A 45 8.25 0.21 14.00
N ALA A 46 7.21 0.97 13.68
CA ALA A 46 7.06 1.69 12.41
C ALA A 46 6.45 3.08 12.69
N PRO A 47 7.18 3.98 13.37
CA PRO A 47 6.66 5.27 13.83
C PRO A 47 6.23 6.22 12.70
N GLY A 48 6.61 5.92 11.44
CA GLY A 48 6.14 6.62 10.25
C GLY A 48 4.78 6.15 9.72
N THR A 49 4.08 5.26 10.43
CA THR A 49 2.73 4.78 10.10
C THR A 49 1.69 5.35 11.07
N VAL A 50 0.41 5.37 10.69
CA VAL A 50 -0.67 5.79 11.59
C VAL A 50 -0.77 4.88 12.82
N ALA A 51 -0.60 3.56 12.64
CA ALA A 51 -0.63 2.58 13.74
C ALA A 51 0.64 2.63 14.61
N GLY A 52 1.77 3.11 14.08
CA GLY A 52 3.06 3.15 14.76
C GLY A 52 3.83 1.82 14.77
N THR A 53 3.24 0.74 14.25
CA THR A 53 3.83 -0.61 14.18
C THR A 53 3.53 -1.30 12.84
N THR A 54 4.24 -2.39 12.56
CA THR A 54 3.99 -3.31 11.44
C THR A 54 3.95 -4.74 11.95
N HIS A 55 3.15 -5.60 11.32
CA HIS A 55 3.07 -7.01 11.67
C HIS A 55 4.28 -7.81 11.19
N LEU A 56 4.74 -8.73 12.05
CA LEU A 56 5.71 -9.76 11.72
C LEU A 56 4.94 -11.05 11.40
N ILE A 57 5.25 -11.66 10.26
CA ILE A 57 4.66 -12.94 9.82
C ILE A 57 5.73 -14.01 9.76
N GLU A 58 5.36 -15.26 10.05
CA GLU A 58 6.29 -16.40 10.04
C GLU A 58 6.51 -16.95 8.63
N GLU A 59 5.44 -17.02 7.84
CA GLU A 59 5.45 -17.56 6.48
C GLU A 59 4.91 -16.53 5.49
N GLU A 60 5.51 -16.50 4.28
CA GLU A 60 5.05 -15.64 3.21
C GLU A 60 3.78 -16.23 2.55
N PRO A 61 2.61 -15.59 2.67
CA PRO A 61 1.37 -16.10 2.06
C PRO A 61 1.40 -15.98 0.53
N PRO A 62 0.71 -16.86 -0.21
CA PRO A 62 0.53 -16.69 -1.64
C PRO A 62 -0.38 -15.50 -1.96
N PHE A 63 -0.26 -14.94 -3.17
CA PHE A 63 -1.29 -14.06 -3.70
C PHE A 63 -2.52 -14.90 -4.08
N VAL A 64 -3.69 -14.50 -3.58
CA VAL A 64 -4.97 -15.11 -3.97
C VAL A 64 -5.53 -14.52 -5.27
N SER A 65 -4.99 -13.37 -5.69
CA SER A 65 -5.25 -12.73 -6.97
C SER A 65 -4.12 -11.79 -7.33
N ASN A 66 -3.78 -11.68 -8.62
CA ASN A 66 -2.81 -10.71 -9.13
C ASN A 66 -3.48 -9.41 -9.61
N ALA A 67 -4.74 -9.17 -9.22
CA ALA A 67 -5.46 -7.95 -9.56
C ALA A 67 -4.83 -6.72 -8.87
N SER A 68 -4.89 -5.57 -9.54
CA SER A 68 -4.55 -4.27 -8.95
C SER A 68 -5.77 -3.51 -8.44
N ARG A 69 -6.95 -4.15 -8.40
CA ARG A 69 -8.16 -3.64 -7.75
C ARG A 69 -8.41 -4.47 -6.48
N VAL A 70 -8.74 -3.80 -5.39
CA VAL A 70 -8.77 -4.38 -4.04
C VAL A 70 -10.06 -3.94 -3.34
N PRO A 71 -10.91 -4.85 -2.83
CA PRO A 71 -12.09 -4.44 -2.07
C PRO A 71 -11.68 -3.90 -0.69
N ALA A 72 -12.30 -2.80 -0.26
CA ALA A 72 -12.11 -2.21 1.07
C ALA A 72 -12.78 -3.08 2.16
N VAL A 73 -12.15 -4.21 2.50
CA VAL A 73 -12.65 -5.20 3.47
C VAL A 73 -11.63 -5.41 4.58
N LEU A 74 -12.11 -5.32 5.83
CA LEU A 74 -11.27 -5.50 7.01
C LEU A 74 -10.57 -6.87 6.98
N GLY A 75 -9.27 -6.89 7.28
CA GLY A 75 -8.41 -8.08 7.25
C GLY A 75 -7.84 -8.43 5.88
N LEU A 76 -8.31 -7.82 4.79
CA LEU A 76 -7.74 -8.07 3.46
C LEU A 76 -6.40 -7.33 3.31
N GLY A 77 -5.43 -7.99 2.68
CA GLY A 77 -4.13 -7.40 2.37
C GLY A 77 -3.84 -7.30 0.89
N PHE A 78 -2.96 -6.39 0.50
CA PHE A 78 -2.45 -6.26 -0.87
C PHE A 78 -1.01 -5.71 -0.86
N GLY A 79 -0.22 -6.09 -1.85
CA GLY A 79 1.19 -5.74 -1.80
C GLY A 79 2.03 -6.27 -2.96
N ALA A 80 3.33 -6.31 -2.70
CA ALA A 80 4.34 -6.73 -3.63
C ALA A 80 5.31 -7.73 -2.99
N LYS A 81 5.70 -8.74 -3.77
CA LYS A 81 6.83 -9.61 -3.49
C LYS A 81 7.96 -9.22 -4.43
N ALA A 82 9.10 -8.89 -3.87
CA ALA A 82 10.29 -8.51 -4.64
C ALA A 82 11.48 -9.35 -4.22
N GLN A 83 12.34 -9.69 -5.17
CA GLN A 83 13.62 -10.34 -4.87
C GLN A 83 14.75 -9.52 -5.46
N ALA A 84 15.82 -9.32 -4.70
CA ALA A 84 16.97 -8.57 -5.15
C ALA A 84 17.73 -9.35 -6.22
N ARG A 85 18.31 -8.63 -7.18
CA ARG A 85 19.32 -9.16 -8.09
C ARG A 85 20.70 -8.98 -7.46
N GLY A 86 21.44 -10.07 -7.28
CA GLY A 86 22.77 -10.05 -6.70
C GLY A 86 22.73 -10.12 -5.17
N LEU A 87 23.20 -9.08 -4.48
CA LEU A 87 23.18 -9.02 -3.02
C LEU A 87 21.83 -8.50 -2.51
N GLY A 88 21.44 -8.94 -1.31
CA GLY A 88 20.25 -8.44 -0.65
C GLY A 88 20.33 -6.93 -0.41
N LEU A 89 19.19 -6.26 -0.46
CA LEU A 89 19.07 -4.82 -0.25
C LEU A 89 18.56 -4.58 1.17
N ALA A 90 19.42 -4.09 2.06
CA ALA A 90 19.03 -3.64 3.39
C ALA A 90 18.60 -2.17 3.38
N ASP A 91 17.90 -1.75 4.43
CA ASP A 91 17.45 -0.36 4.64
C ASP A 91 16.70 0.20 3.43
N VAL A 92 15.78 -0.61 2.88
CA VAL A 92 14.86 -0.18 1.83
C VAL A 92 13.75 0.61 2.51
N GLU A 93 13.56 1.85 2.07
CA GLU A 93 12.47 2.69 2.55
C GLU A 93 11.20 2.34 1.78
N ILE A 94 10.18 1.88 2.51
CA ILE A 94 8.85 1.62 1.99
C ILE A 94 7.97 2.82 2.28
N GLU A 95 7.28 3.24 1.24
CA GLU A 95 6.31 4.31 1.21
C GLU A 95 4.94 3.72 0.84
N VAL A 96 3.91 4.04 1.59
CA VAL A 96 2.52 3.82 1.19
C VAL A 96 1.81 5.16 1.12
N THR A 97 1.31 5.53 -0.06
CA THR A 97 0.49 6.72 -0.28
C THR A 97 -0.96 6.32 -0.55
N HIS A 98 -1.91 7.03 0.05
CA HIS A 98 -3.33 6.67 -0.01
C HIS A 98 -4.23 7.91 0.17
N PRO A 99 -5.55 7.80 -0.09
CA PRO A 99 -6.50 8.85 0.25
C PRO A 99 -6.46 9.20 1.74
N PRO A 100 -6.83 10.42 2.16
CA PRO A 100 -6.75 10.83 3.56
C PRO A 100 -7.46 9.86 4.51
N MET A 101 -6.78 9.45 5.58
CA MET A 101 -7.35 8.54 6.58
C MET A 101 -6.99 8.92 8.02
N GLY A 102 -7.74 8.38 8.97
CA GLY A 102 -7.57 8.68 10.39
C GLY A 102 -7.94 10.12 10.78
N PRO A 103 -7.81 10.49 12.06
CA PRO A 103 -8.22 11.81 12.57
C PRO A 103 -7.40 12.97 11.98
N ASP A 104 -6.12 12.71 11.65
CA ASP A 104 -5.20 13.73 11.13
C ASP A 104 -5.18 13.81 9.61
N GLY A 105 -5.99 12.99 8.92
CA GLY A 105 -6.04 12.96 7.45
C GLY A 105 -4.70 12.57 6.82
N ALA A 106 -4.00 11.60 7.41
CA ALA A 106 -2.74 11.10 6.88
C ALA A 106 -2.95 10.58 5.45
N THR A 107 -1.98 10.85 4.57
CA THR A 107 -1.99 10.42 3.15
C THR A 107 -0.76 9.63 2.75
N ARG A 108 0.19 9.47 3.69
CA ARG A 108 1.50 8.87 3.47
C ARG A 108 1.94 8.19 4.75
N GLN A 109 2.47 6.98 4.62
CA GLN A 109 3.08 6.23 5.69
C GLN A 109 4.41 5.64 5.22
N SER A 110 5.36 5.49 6.14
CA SER A 110 6.69 4.98 5.80
C SER A 110 7.30 4.09 6.89
N PHE A 111 8.06 3.11 6.45
CA PHE A 111 8.81 2.20 7.30
C PHE A 111 10.00 1.59 6.55
N ARG A 112 10.96 1.05 7.29
CA ARG A 112 12.13 0.39 6.69
C ARG A 112 11.95 -1.11 6.63
N SER A 113 12.44 -1.68 5.54
CA SER A 113 12.45 -3.12 5.30
C SER A 113 13.75 -3.54 4.61
N ARG A 114 13.79 -4.79 4.14
CA ARG A 114 14.84 -5.36 3.31
C ARG A 114 14.24 -6.15 2.14
N ILE A 115 15.02 -6.33 1.09
CA ILE A 115 14.71 -7.21 -0.03
C ILE A 115 15.81 -8.27 -0.12
N ASP A 116 15.46 -9.52 0.16
CA ASP A 116 16.36 -10.67 0.15
C ASP A 116 16.79 -11.05 -1.27
N ALA A 117 18.00 -11.63 -1.38
CA ALA A 117 18.56 -12.09 -2.66
C ALA A 117 18.16 -13.54 -2.99
N PHE A 118 17.83 -14.34 -1.97
CA PHE A 118 17.65 -15.80 -2.12
C PHE A 118 16.18 -16.22 -2.06
N ALA A 119 15.30 -15.36 -1.56
CA ALA A 119 13.86 -15.57 -1.49
C ALA A 119 13.13 -14.24 -1.72
N PRO A 120 11.88 -14.28 -2.22
CA PRO A 120 11.04 -13.09 -2.25
C PRO A 120 10.87 -12.47 -0.87
N SER A 121 10.80 -11.14 -0.84
CA SER A 121 10.45 -10.36 0.34
C SER A 121 9.12 -9.70 0.11
N LEU A 122 8.17 -9.98 1.00
CA LEU A 122 6.85 -9.41 0.97
C LEU A 122 6.81 -8.02 1.62
N THR A 123 6.18 -7.08 0.93
CA THR A 123 5.72 -5.80 1.47
C THR A 123 4.24 -5.70 1.16
N PHE A 124 3.39 -5.52 2.17
CA PHE A 124 1.95 -5.41 1.98
C PHE A 124 1.32 -4.43 2.96
N TYR A 125 0.14 -3.92 2.58
CA TYR A 125 -0.76 -3.21 3.46
C TYR A 125 -1.94 -4.13 3.79
N GLN A 126 -2.40 -4.14 5.04
CA GLN A 126 -3.58 -4.84 5.49
C GLN A 126 -4.54 -3.84 6.12
N PHE A 127 -5.83 -4.01 5.87
CA PHE A 127 -6.85 -3.19 6.53
C PHE A 127 -7.13 -3.76 7.93
N ASP A 128 -6.35 -3.36 8.92
CA ASP A 128 -6.47 -3.76 10.32
C ASP A 128 -7.50 -2.94 11.10
N PHE A 129 -7.75 -1.71 10.64
CA PHE A 129 -8.68 -0.78 11.27
C PHE A 129 -9.70 -0.20 10.28
N ALA A 130 -10.90 0.09 10.80
CA ALA A 130 -12.00 0.62 9.98
C ALA A 130 -11.65 1.96 9.30
N TYR A 131 -10.77 2.78 9.90
CA TYR A 131 -10.35 4.04 9.30
C TYR A 131 -9.47 3.86 8.06
N GLU A 132 -8.93 2.66 7.83
CA GLU A 132 -8.06 2.35 6.68
C GLU A 132 -8.85 1.93 5.44
N LEU A 133 -10.16 1.71 5.58
CA LEU A 133 -11.08 1.31 4.51
C LEU A 133 -11.42 2.49 3.57
N VAL A 134 -10.41 3.29 3.20
CA VAL A 134 -10.55 4.45 2.32
C VAL A 134 -10.40 4.05 0.85
N GLN A 135 -11.45 4.31 0.08
CA GLN A 135 -11.49 4.00 -1.35
C GLN A 135 -10.73 5.04 -2.18
N GLY A 136 -10.15 4.59 -3.29
CA GLY A 136 -9.36 5.40 -4.20
C GLY A 136 -8.03 4.75 -4.52
N LEU A 137 -7.11 5.54 -5.05
CA LEU A 137 -5.83 5.02 -5.51
C LEU A 137 -4.82 4.97 -4.36
N TRP A 138 -4.24 3.80 -4.14
CA TRP A 138 -3.18 3.51 -3.19
C TRP A 138 -1.89 3.20 -3.96
N GLN A 139 -0.74 3.61 -3.44
CA GLN A 139 0.54 3.38 -4.09
C GLN A 139 1.57 2.91 -3.07
N ILE A 140 2.22 1.80 -3.38
CA ILE A 140 3.33 1.24 -2.60
C ILE A 140 4.61 1.46 -3.40
N GLU A 141 5.58 2.12 -2.78
CA GLU A 141 6.88 2.42 -3.37
C GLU A 141 8.01 1.93 -2.46
N ALA A 142 9.00 1.28 -3.04
CA ALA A 142 10.24 0.90 -2.37
C ALA A 142 11.40 1.69 -2.97
N THR A 143 12.18 2.37 -2.12
CA THR A 143 13.34 3.14 -2.54
C THR A 143 14.60 2.74 -1.78
N LYS A 144 15.75 2.86 -2.46
CA LYS A 144 17.06 2.64 -1.85
C LYS A 144 18.06 3.64 -2.43
N ASP A 145 18.70 4.41 -1.55
CA ASP A 145 19.73 5.40 -1.89
C ASP A 145 19.27 6.41 -2.97
N GLY A 146 18.00 6.79 -2.93
CA GLY A 146 17.37 7.72 -3.88
C GLY A 146 16.88 7.09 -5.18
N GLU A 147 17.06 5.79 -5.39
CA GLU A 147 16.53 5.04 -6.54
C GLU A 147 15.22 4.33 -6.18
N THR A 148 14.18 4.48 -6.99
CA THR A 148 12.96 3.68 -6.88
C THR A 148 13.24 2.25 -7.37
N LEU A 149 13.15 1.27 -6.47
CA LEU A 149 13.27 -0.15 -6.78
C LEU A 149 12.00 -0.68 -7.43
N TYR A 150 10.85 -0.32 -6.88
CA TYR A 150 9.56 -0.52 -7.51
C TYR A 150 8.56 0.53 -7.04
N ARG A 151 7.53 0.78 -7.87
CA ARG A 151 6.33 1.53 -7.52
C ARG A 151 5.13 0.80 -8.11
N LYS A 152 4.11 0.55 -7.29
CA LYS A 152 2.89 -0.09 -7.73
C LYS A 152 1.66 0.62 -7.21
N THR A 153 0.75 0.93 -8.14
CA THR A 153 -0.56 1.48 -7.86
C THR A 153 -1.61 0.37 -7.76
N PHE A 154 -2.48 0.49 -6.75
CA PHE A 154 -3.67 -0.30 -6.54
C PHE A 154 -4.89 0.64 -6.46
N GLU A 155 -6.06 0.17 -6.90
CA GLU A 155 -7.33 0.86 -6.72
C GLU A 155 -8.14 0.14 -5.64
N VAL A 156 -8.35 0.81 -4.51
CA VAL A 156 -9.23 0.31 -3.46
C VAL A 156 -10.66 0.74 -3.77
N VAL A 157 -11.56 -0.22 -3.86
CA VAL A 157 -12.94 -0.04 -4.32
C VAL A 157 -13.94 -0.52 -3.26
N ALA A 158 -15.20 -0.13 -3.45
CA ALA A 158 -16.29 -0.64 -2.61
C ALA A 158 -16.34 -2.18 -2.66
N PRO A 159 -16.64 -2.87 -1.53
CA PRO A 159 -16.64 -4.32 -1.48
C PRO A 159 -17.56 -5.03 -2.49
N ASP A 160 -18.70 -4.41 -2.81
CA ASP A 160 -19.70 -4.93 -3.75
C ASP A 160 -19.23 -4.95 -5.22
N GLN A 161 -18.15 -4.24 -5.54
CA GLN A 161 -17.55 -4.25 -6.86
C GLN A 161 -16.64 -5.46 -7.11
N MET A 162 -16.17 -6.13 -6.04
CA MET A 162 -15.29 -7.31 -6.11
C MET A 162 -15.66 -8.38 -5.07
N PRO A 163 -16.92 -8.86 -5.06
CA PRO A 163 -17.42 -9.75 -4.01
C PRO A 163 -16.74 -11.13 -4.00
N GLU A 164 -16.14 -11.57 -5.12
CA GLU A 164 -15.34 -12.79 -5.18
C GLU A 164 -14.05 -12.70 -4.36
N LEU A 165 -13.34 -11.56 -4.35
CA LEU A 165 -12.09 -11.44 -3.59
C LEU A 165 -12.33 -11.41 -2.08
N ALA A 166 -13.39 -10.74 -1.65
CA ALA A 166 -13.79 -10.75 -0.24
C ALA A 166 -14.21 -12.16 0.23
N ARG A 167 -14.90 -12.91 -0.63
CA ARG A 167 -15.26 -14.32 -0.39
C ARG A 167 -14.05 -15.23 -0.24
N ILE A 168 -13.05 -15.09 -1.11
CA ILE A 168 -11.88 -15.97 -1.12
C ILE A 168 -11.13 -15.96 0.22
N CYS A 169 -11.11 -14.83 0.93
CA CYS A 169 -10.49 -14.73 2.25
C CYS A 169 -11.43 -15.03 3.43
N GLY A 170 -12.66 -15.50 3.18
CA GLY A 170 -13.64 -15.82 4.21
C GLY A 170 -14.24 -14.58 4.90
N PHE A 171 -14.19 -13.43 4.24
CA PHE A 171 -14.69 -12.15 4.77
C PHE A 171 -16.10 -11.82 4.26
N GLU A 172 -16.90 -12.82 3.88
CA GLU A 172 -18.25 -12.62 3.32
C GLU A 172 -19.17 -11.82 4.22
N ASN A 173 -19.05 -12.03 5.53
CA ASN A 173 -19.89 -11.37 6.54
C ASN A 173 -19.59 -9.87 6.68
N LEU A 174 -18.57 -9.36 5.99
CA LEU A 174 -18.16 -7.95 5.98
C LEU A 174 -18.57 -7.22 4.69
N LEU A 175 -19.32 -7.88 3.81
CA LEU A 175 -19.80 -7.33 2.52
C LEU A 175 -21.14 -6.57 2.63
N SER A 176 -21.77 -6.57 3.80
CA SER A 176 -23.15 -6.12 4.02
C SER A 176 -23.24 -4.83 4.82
#